data_AF-A0ABD2HIE2-F1
#
_entry.id   AF-A0ABD2HIE2-F1
#
_cell.length_a   1.000
_cell.length_b   1.000
_cell.length_c   1.000
_cell.angle_alpha   90.00
_cell.angle_beta   90.00
_cell.angle_gamma   90.00
#
_symmetry.space_group_name_H-M   'P 1'
#
loop_
_entity.id
_entity.type
_entity.pdbx_description
1 polymer ?
#
loop_
_entity_poly.entity_id
_entity_poly.type
_entity_poly.pdbx_seq_one_letter_code
_entity_poly.pdbx_strand_id
1 'polypeptide(L)'
;MVAMVTDSCWATNQASPDSNLRYDLIINGCPNPADDTVQMQGNGQGTSSVFSFNMFEFSGGSSEIYLHCKLELCPTQGQACTPSCGGAARRRRRSAKYADGNAALITMGWRN
;
A
#
# COMPACT_ATOMS: atom_id res chain seq x y z
N MET A 1 2.51 6.96 21.40
CA MET A 1 1.37 6.37 20.66
C MET A 1 1.83 6.11 19.23
N VAL A 2 1.30 5.07 18.57
CA VAL A 2 1.72 4.65 17.22
C VAL A 2 0.51 4.55 16.28
N ALA A 3 0.75 4.71 14.99
CA ALA A 3 -0.21 4.48 13.92
C ALA A 3 0.36 3.50 12.88
N MET A 4 -0.52 2.76 12.21
CA MET A 4 -0.15 1.88 11.10
C MET A 4 -0.27 2.64 9.78
N VAL A 5 0.79 2.60 8.99
CA VAL A 5 0.84 3.19 7.65
C VAL A 5 1.01 2.07 6.62
N THR A 6 0.10 1.98 5.67
CA THR A 6 0.28 1.17 4.47
C THR A 6 1.07 2.00 3.47
N ASP A 7 2.36 1.74 3.30
CA ASP A 7 3.21 2.48 2.36
C ASP A 7 2.95 2.04 0.91
N SER A 8 2.94 0.73 0.67
CA SER A 8 2.70 0.18 -0.65
C SER A 8 1.93 -1.14 -0.56
N CYS A 9 1.01 -1.35 -1.50
CA CYS A 9 0.29 -2.60 -1.68
C CYS A 9 0.20 -2.91 -3.16
N TRP A 10 0.44 -4.15 -3.54
CA TRP A 10 0.37 -4.61 -4.92
C TRP A 10 -0.09 -6.05 -4.99
N ALA A 11 -0.64 -6.41 -6.14
CA ALA A 11 -1.01 -7.77 -6.48
C ALA A 11 0.01 -8.40 -7.44
N THR A 12 0.16 -9.71 -7.38
CA THR A 12 0.89 -10.54 -8.36
C THR A 12 0.07 -11.79 -8.69
N ASN A 13 0.41 -12.44 -9.80
CA ASN A 13 -0.19 -13.71 -10.23
C ASN A 13 0.56 -14.96 -9.70
N GLN A 14 1.52 -14.76 -8.80
CA GLN A 14 2.39 -15.80 -8.23
C GLN A 14 2.66 -15.46 -6.76
N ALA A 15 2.92 -16.46 -5.93
CA ALA A 15 3.15 -16.25 -4.50
C ALA A 15 4.35 -15.33 -4.16
N SER A 16 5.26 -15.13 -5.10
CA SER A 16 6.42 -14.25 -4.91
C SER A 16 6.02 -12.76 -4.98
N PRO A 17 6.36 -11.94 -3.97
CA PRO A 17 6.15 -10.49 -4.01
C PRO A 17 6.98 -9.79 -5.10
N ASP A 18 8.05 -10.44 -5.56
CA ASP A 18 8.99 -9.92 -6.57
C ASP A 18 8.68 -10.43 -7.98
N SER A 19 7.50 -11.02 -8.20
CA SER A 19 7.05 -11.41 -9.55
C SER A 19 7.00 -10.21 -10.49
N ASN A 20 7.43 -10.43 -11.74
CA ASN A 20 7.45 -9.39 -12.77
C ASN A 20 6.04 -8.87 -13.12
N LEU A 21 5.04 -9.75 -13.10
CA LEU A 21 3.65 -9.36 -13.36
C LEU A 21 3.04 -8.87 -12.06
N ARG A 22 2.88 -7.55 -11.97
CA ARG A 22 2.47 -6.83 -10.77
C ARG A 22 1.43 -5.76 -11.09
N TYR A 23 0.50 -5.56 -10.19
CA TYR A 23 -0.49 -4.48 -10.25
C TYR A 23 -0.49 -3.67 -8.95
N ASP A 24 -0.16 -2.39 -9.02
CA ASP A 24 -0.07 -1.52 -7.84
C ASP A 24 -1.45 -1.01 -7.39
N LEU A 25 -1.75 -1.16 -6.11
CA LEU A 25 -2.99 -0.68 -5.48
C LEU A 25 -2.71 0.57 -4.65
N ILE A 26 -1.68 0.53 -3.80
CA ILE A 26 -1.25 1.65 -2.97
C ILE A 26 0.20 2.00 -3.32
N ILE A 27 0.46 3.28 -3.57
CA ILE A 27 1.76 3.83 -3.97
C ILE A 27 2.12 4.98 -3.03
N ASN A 28 3.18 4.82 -2.23
CA ASN A 28 3.66 5.82 -1.27
C ASN A 28 2.55 6.33 -0.32
N GLY A 29 1.73 5.42 0.20
CA GLY A 29 0.66 5.72 1.15
C GLY A 29 -0.66 6.16 0.52
N CYS A 30 -0.74 6.24 -0.80
CA CYS A 30 -1.88 6.78 -1.53
C CYS A 30 -2.47 5.76 -2.52
N PRO A 31 -3.79 5.82 -2.81
CA PRO A 31 -4.40 5.06 -3.90
C PRO A 31 -3.65 5.26 -5.22
N ASN A 32 -3.50 4.19 -6.00
CA ASN A 32 -2.94 4.28 -7.34
C ASN A 32 -3.80 5.21 -8.21
N PRO A 33 -3.27 6.34 -8.71
CA PRO A 33 -4.04 7.29 -9.51
C PRO A 33 -4.46 6.75 -10.89
N ALA A 34 -3.95 5.59 -11.31
CA ALA A 34 -4.37 4.92 -12.53
C ALA A 34 -5.53 3.93 -12.33
N ASP A 35 -5.94 3.70 -11.07
CA ASP A 35 -7.05 2.81 -10.72
C ASP A 35 -8.08 3.54 -9.85
N ASP A 36 -9.16 4.00 -10.48
CA ASP A 36 -10.23 4.74 -9.81
C ASP A 36 -11.05 3.87 -8.83
N THR A 37 -10.88 2.55 -8.85
CA THR A 37 -11.57 1.65 -7.92
C THR A 37 -10.89 1.58 -6.56
N VAL A 38 -9.61 1.98 -6.47
CA VAL A 38 -8.88 1.99 -5.20
C VAL A 38 -9.29 3.19 -4.37
N GLN A 39 -9.76 2.92 -3.16
CA GLN A 39 -10.18 3.94 -2.21
C GLN A 39 -9.46 3.71 -0.87
N MET A 40 -8.85 4.76 -0.31
CA MET A 40 -8.22 4.73 1.00
C MET A 40 -9.18 5.31 2.04
N GLN A 41 -9.74 4.48 2.91
CA GLN A 41 -10.66 4.95 3.96
C GLN A 41 -9.91 5.56 5.16
N GLY A 42 -8.70 5.07 5.47
CA GLY A 42 -7.87 5.66 6.51
C GLY A 42 -6.46 5.07 6.54
N ASN A 43 -5.44 5.94 6.55
CA ASN A 43 -4.02 5.57 6.59
C ASN A 43 -3.27 6.44 7.62
N GLY A 44 -2.54 5.84 8.56
CA GLY A 44 -1.76 6.58 9.55
C GLY A 44 -2.57 7.36 10.59
N GLN A 45 -3.87 7.07 10.76
CA GLN A 45 -4.75 7.76 11.72
C GLN A 45 -4.91 7.01 13.05
N GLY A 46 -4.51 5.74 13.09
CA GLY A 46 -4.61 4.86 14.25
C GLY A 46 -3.85 3.57 13.99
N THR A 47 -4.11 2.53 14.77
CA THR A 47 -3.43 1.23 14.63
C THR A 47 -4.02 0.34 13.54
N SER A 48 -4.92 0.88 12.72
CA SER A 48 -5.50 0.22 11.55
C SER A 48 -5.39 1.10 10.31
N SER A 49 -5.32 0.45 9.16
CA SER A 49 -5.26 1.06 7.83
C SER A 49 -6.22 0.27 6.95
N VAL A 50 -7.15 0.96 6.29
CA VAL A 50 -8.23 0.33 5.52
C VAL A 50 -8.29 0.95 4.13
N PHE A 51 -8.17 0.11 3.12
CA PHE A 51 -8.39 0.46 1.72
C PHE A 51 -9.27 -0.60 1.06
N SER A 52 -9.92 -0.22 -0.04
CA SER A 52 -10.75 -1.10 -0.86
C SER A 52 -10.36 -0.95 -2.33
N PHE A 53 -10.65 -1.96 -3.13
CA PHE A 53 -10.45 -1.97 -4.58
C PHE A 53 -11.42 -2.98 -5.21
N ASN A 54 -11.67 -2.89 -6.51
CA ASN A 54 -12.46 -3.90 -7.21
C ASN A 54 -11.59 -5.12 -7.53
N MET A 55 -12.14 -6.31 -7.32
CA MET A 55 -11.45 -7.54 -7.67
C MET A 55 -11.23 -7.63 -9.19
N PHE A 56 -10.13 -8.25 -9.59
CA PHE A 56 -9.73 -8.43 -11.00
C PHE A 56 -9.12 -9.82 -11.21
N GLU A 57 -8.63 -10.10 -12.42
CA GLU A 57 -7.85 -11.28 -12.76
C GLU A 57 -6.68 -10.86 -13.68
N PHE A 58 -5.52 -11.54 -13.57
CA PHE A 58 -4.43 -11.35 -14.52
C PHE A 58 -4.70 -12.10 -15.82
N SER A 59 -4.54 -11.43 -16.96
CA SER A 59 -4.60 -12.11 -18.27
C SER A 59 -3.50 -13.18 -18.37
N GLY A 60 -3.85 -14.40 -18.77
CA GLY A 60 -2.86 -15.48 -19.01
C GLY A 60 -3.06 -16.76 -18.19
N GLY A 61 -4.19 -16.92 -17.48
CA GLY A 61 -4.68 -18.25 -17.09
C GLY A 61 -4.40 -18.71 -15.66
N SER A 62 -3.98 -17.81 -14.76
CA SER A 62 -3.98 -18.09 -13.32
C SER A 62 -5.04 -17.22 -12.64
N SER A 63 -6.04 -17.86 -12.04
CA SER A 63 -7.02 -17.20 -11.17
C SER A 63 -6.46 -16.91 -9.77
N GLU A 64 -5.16 -17.12 -9.56
CA GLU A 64 -4.48 -16.88 -8.30
C GLU A 64 -4.04 -15.43 -8.20
N ILE A 65 -4.46 -14.78 -7.12
CA ILE A 65 -4.06 -13.41 -6.82
C ILE A 65 -3.41 -13.38 -5.46
N TYR A 66 -2.18 -12.88 -5.42
CA TYR A 66 -1.45 -12.67 -4.20
C TYR A 66 -1.31 -11.17 -3.96
N LEU A 67 -1.85 -10.69 -2.85
CA LEU A 67 -1.66 -9.30 -2.40
C LEU A 67 -0.47 -9.25 -1.47
N HIS A 68 0.36 -8.23 -1.66
CA HIS A 68 1.55 -7.96 -0.87
C HIS A 68 1.50 -6.52 -0.41
N CYS A 69 1.66 -6.26 0.89
CA CYS A 69 1.63 -4.92 1.44
C CYS A 69 2.82 -4.67 2.36
N LYS A 70 3.52 -3.55 2.15
CA LYS A 70 4.50 -2.99 3.07
C LYS A 70 3.80 -2.09 4.08
N LEU A 71 3.91 -2.47 5.35
CA LEU A 71 3.34 -1.77 6.49
C LEU A 71 4.45 -1.17 7.34
N GLU A 72 4.22 0.03 7.84
CA GLU A 72 5.14 0.76 8.69
C GLU A 72 4.44 1.19 9.99
N LEU A 73 5.18 1.12 11.10
CA LEU A 73 4.73 1.69 12.37
C LEU A 73 5.24 3.13 12.46
N CYS A 74 4.30 4.07 12.56
CA CYS A 74 4.59 5.49 12.69
C CYS A 74 4.37 5.98 14.13
N PRO A 75 5.38 6.54 14.82
CA PRO A 75 5.19 7.24 16.08
C PRO A 75 4.38 8.53 15.86
N THR A 76 3.23 8.67 16.50
CA THR A 76 2.35 9.84 16.30
C THR A 76 2.80 11.08 17.10
N GLN A 77 3.76 10.92 18.01
CA GLN A 77 4.28 12.02 18.81
C GLN A 77 5.38 12.76 18.03
N GLY A 78 5.10 14.00 17.65
CA GLY A 78 6.07 14.87 16.97
C GLY A 78 6.23 14.61 15.46
N GLN A 79 5.41 13.74 14.86
CA GLN A 79 5.44 13.44 13.43
C GLN A 79 4.02 13.25 12.85
N ALA A 80 3.86 13.61 11.58
CA ALA A 80 2.63 13.39 10.84
C ALA A 80 2.67 12.02 10.14
N CYS A 81 1.79 11.10 10.56
CA CYS A 81 1.71 9.74 10.02
C CYS A 81 0.80 9.62 8.78
N THR A 82 -0.12 10.56 8.58
CA THR A 82 -1.06 10.50 7.46
C THR A 82 -0.37 10.92 6.15
N PRO A 83 -0.36 10.06 5.12
CA PRO A 83 0.20 10.40 3.81
C PRO A 83 -0.54 11.57 3.16
N SER A 84 0.20 12.39 2.38
CA SER A 84 -0.39 13.51 1.65
C SER A 84 -0.58 13.15 0.18
N CYS A 85 -1.81 12.84 -0.20
CA CYS A 85 -2.19 12.46 -1.55
C CYS A 85 -2.64 13.69 -2.36
N GLY A 86 -1.71 14.60 -2.65
CA GLY A 86 -1.95 15.78 -3.48
C GLY A 86 -1.45 15.58 -4.91
N GLY A 87 -2.35 15.73 -5.90
CA GLY A 87 -2.01 15.68 -7.32
C GLY A 87 -0.99 16.77 -7.71
N ALA A 88 -0.08 16.39 -8.61
CA ALA A 88 1.12 17.09 -9.05
C ALA A 88 2.32 17.00 -8.09
N ALA A 89 3.42 16.50 -8.65
CA ALA A 89 4.74 16.28 -8.08
C ALA A 89 5.44 17.55 -7.55
N ARG A 90 4.81 18.32 -6.67
CA ARG A 90 5.54 19.20 -5.78
C ARG A 90 6.15 18.32 -4.72
N ARG A 91 7.44 18.00 -4.92
CA ARG A 91 8.39 17.51 -3.91
C ARG A 91 8.42 18.48 -2.72
N ARG A 92 7.33 18.59 -1.95
CA ARG A 92 7.37 19.17 -0.62
C ARG A 92 8.22 18.20 0.18
N ARG A 93 9.30 18.75 0.74
CA ARG A 93 10.33 18.04 1.49
C ARG A 93 9.63 17.03 2.40
N ARG A 94 9.90 15.75 2.10
CA ARG A 94 9.54 14.61 2.93
C ARG A 94 9.85 15.01 4.37
N SER A 95 8.82 15.21 5.21
CA SER A 95 9.06 15.06 6.65
C SER A 95 9.66 13.67 6.79
N ALA A 96 10.85 13.61 7.41
CA ALA A 96 11.79 12.50 7.43
C ALA A 96 11.19 11.18 6.94
N LYS A 97 11.73 10.66 5.82
CA LYS A 97 11.48 9.28 5.38
C LYS A 97 11.45 8.38 6.62
N TYR A 98 10.37 7.64 6.80
CA TYR A 98 10.33 6.43 7.61
C TYR A 98 11.27 5.41 6.97
N ALA A 99 12.57 5.70 7.03
CA ALA A 99 13.62 4.74 6.81
C ALA A 99 13.89 4.11 8.19
N ASP A 100 12.86 3.50 8.79
CA ASP A 100 13.18 2.36 9.64
C ASP A 100 13.29 1.17 8.70
N GLY A 101 14.40 0.43 8.79
CA GLY A 101 14.73 -0.69 7.89
C GLY A 101 13.83 -1.92 8.05
N ASN A 102 12.66 -1.78 8.69
CA ASN A 102 11.83 -2.86 9.19
C ASN A 102 10.37 -2.75 8.75
N ALA A 103 10.10 -2.27 7.52
CA ALA A 103 8.75 -2.38 6.95
C ALA A 103 8.30 -3.85 6.97
N ALA A 104 7.15 -4.14 7.56
CA ALA A 104 6.60 -5.49 7.59
C ALA A 104 5.94 -5.78 6.24
N LEU A 105 6.28 -6.91 5.63
CA LEU A 105 5.61 -7.38 4.41
C LEU A 105 4.54 -8.40 4.81
N ILE A 106 3.27 -8.05 4.62
CA ILE A 106 2.17 -9.01 4.73
C ILE A 106 1.79 -9.51 3.34
N THR A 107 1.44 -10.79 3.23
CA THR A 107 0.99 -11.40 1.98
C THR A 107 -0.27 -12.22 2.21
N MET A 108 -1.24 -12.12 1.30
CA MET A 108 -2.45 -12.95 1.30
C MET A 108 -2.71 -13.48 -0.11
N GLY A 109 -3.08 -14.76 -0.21
CA GLY A 109 -3.42 -15.40 -1.48
C GLY A 109 -4.93 -15.63 -1.57
N TRP A 110 -5.51 -15.33 -2.72
CA TRP A 110 -6.88 -15.65 -3.10
C TRP A 110 -6.83 -16.67 -4.23
N ARG A 111 -7.46 -17.83 -4.02
CA ARG A 111 -7.83 -18.79 -5.07
C ARG A 111 -9.36 -18.86 -5.12
N ASN A 112 -9.91 -18.79 -6.34
CA ASN A 112 -11.31 -19.14 -6.58
C ASN A 112 -11.47 -20.66 -6.61
#